data_AF-A0A935SJN0-F1
#
_entry.id   AF-A0A935SJN0-F1
#
_cell.length_a   1.000
_cell.length_b   1.000
_cell.length_c   1.000
_cell.angle_alpha   90.00
_cell.angle_beta   90.00
_cell.angle_gamma   90.00
#
_symmetry.space_group_name_H-M   'P 1'
#
loop_
_entity.id
_entity.type
_entity.pdbx_description
1 polymer ?
#
loop_
_entity_poly.entity_id
_entity_poly.type
_entity_poly.pdbx_seq_one_letter_code
_entity_poly.pdbx_strand_id
1 'polypeptide(L)'
;MMNEEKYQEAFKKYLEGKKYYPDTIKQTIRRVNKFAEWLQPQHGWSFEEFENVEYKHLLDYINHEKARGISTGVIHNNISSISHYFEYLNKENNNNLNPARTLRLKGKEKK
;
A
#
# COMPACT_ATOMS: atom_id res chain seq x y z
N MET A 1 -4.26 14.26 -13.58
CA MET A 1 -3.92 14.86 -12.26
C MET A 1 -5.11 14.91 -11.29
N MET A 2 -6.37 15.06 -11.74
CA MET A 2 -7.54 15.20 -10.84
C MET A 2 -7.90 13.98 -9.96
N ASN A 3 -7.34 12.79 -10.20
CA ASN A 3 -7.76 11.58 -9.50
C ASN A 3 -6.86 11.22 -8.31
N GLU A 4 -5.58 11.58 -8.33
CA GLU A 4 -4.62 11.22 -7.28
C GLU A 4 -4.94 11.90 -5.94
N GLU A 5 -5.30 13.19 -5.98
CA GLU A 5 -5.68 13.96 -4.79
C GLU A 5 -6.92 13.35 -4.12
N LYS A 6 -7.89 12.86 -4.90
CA LYS A 6 -9.09 12.22 -4.39
C LYS A 6 -8.78 10.97 -3.55
N TYR A 7 -7.89 10.10 -4.03
CA TYR A 7 -7.50 8.89 -3.28
C TYR A 7 -6.71 9.21 -2.01
N GLN A 8 -5.82 10.20 -2.07
CA GLN A 8 -5.06 10.65 -0.90
C GLN A 8 -5.99 11.25 0.16
N GLU A 9 -6.96 12.06 -0.24
CA GLU A 9 -7.91 12.69 0.68
C GLU A 9 -8.87 11.68 1.32
N ALA A 10 -9.36 10.72 0.54
CA ALA A 10 -10.24 9.67 1.05
C ALA A 10 -9.50 8.70 1.98
N PHE A 11 -8.26 8.33 1.66
CA PHE A 11 -7.41 7.55 2.56
C PHE A 11 -7.05 8.30 3.83
N LYS A 12 -6.77 9.61 3.74
CA LYS A 12 -6.58 10.48 4.91
C LYS A 12 -7.79 10.42 5.84
N LYS A 13 -9.00 10.62 5.32
CA LYS A 13 -10.26 10.52 6.10
C LYS A 13 -10.43 9.16 6.76
N TYR A 14 -10.06 8.08 6.07
CA TYR A 14 -10.08 6.73 6.65
C TYR A 14 -9.12 6.58 7.84
N LEU A 15 -7.90 7.09 7.74
CA LEU A 15 -6.92 7.04 8.82
C LEU A 15 -7.30 7.96 9.99
N GLU A 16 -7.89 9.13 9.71
CA GLU A 16 -8.46 10.03 10.72
C GLU A 16 -9.59 9.31 11.49
N GLY A 17 -10.47 8.59 10.79
CA GLY A 17 -11.51 7.75 11.41
C GLY A 17 -10.98 6.62 12.28
N LYS A 18 -9.77 6.10 11.99
CA LYS A 18 -9.04 5.13 12.82
C LYS A 18 -8.26 5.78 14.00
N LYS A 19 -8.35 7.10 14.19
CA LYS A 19 -7.65 7.87 15.23
C LYS A 19 -6.11 7.79 15.15
N TYR A 20 -5.54 7.67 13.96
CA TYR A 20 -4.10 7.83 13.79
C TYR A 20 -3.67 9.28 14.00
N TYR A 21 -2.44 9.49 14.49
CA TYR A 21 -1.87 10.83 14.61
C TYR A 21 -1.64 11.45 13.23
N PRO A 22 -1.80 12.78 13.09
CA PRO A 22 -1.66 13.47 11.81
C PRO A 22 -0.28 13.29 11.17
N ASP A 23 0.77 13.16 11.98
CA ASP A 23 2.12 12.88 11.49
C ASP A 23 2.22 11.46 10.88
N THR A 24 1.64 10.48 11.57
CA THR A 24 1.55 9.09 11.09
C THR A 24 0.76 9.01 9.78
N ILE A 25 -0.31 9.79 9.65
CA ILE A 25 -1.13 9.87 8.43
C ILE A 25 -0.30 10.40 7.27
N LYS A 26 0.38 11.53 7.47
CA LYS A 26 1.26 12.12 6.44
C LYS A 26 2.36 11.16 6.00
N GLN A 27 3.03 10.51 6.96
CA GLN A 27 4.08 9.53 6.66
C GLN A 27 3.52 8.32 5.91
N THR A 28 2.33 7.84 6.29
CA THR A 28 1.68 6.69 5.64
C THR A 28 1.32 7.03 4.20
N ILE A 29 0.68 8.18 3.95
CA ILE A 29 0.36 8.66 2.59
C ILE A 29 1.63 8.78 1.76
N ARG A 30 2.69 9.41 2.30
CA ARG A 30 3.96 9.56 1.59
C ARG A 30 4.59 8.23 1.20
N ARG A 31 4.50 7.20 2.05
CA ARG A 31 5.03 5.85 1.75
C ARG A 31 4.22 5.16 0.65
N VAL A 32 2.90 5.30 0.67
CA VAL A 32 2.02 4.79 -0.39
C VAL A 32 2.30 5.49 -1.71
N ASN A 33 2.47 6.82 -1.69
CA ASN A 33 2.85 7.59 -2.88
C ASN A 33 4.16 7.11 -3.48
N LYS A 34 5.20 6.92 -2.66
CA LYS A 34 6.49 6.37 -3.15
C LYS A 34 6.34 5.02 -3.84
N PHE A 35 5.41 4.19 -3.39
CA PHE A 35 5.12 2.91 -4.02
C PHE A 35 4.37 3.09 -5.35
N ALA A 36 3.41 4.01 -5.44
CA ALA A 36 2.77 4.37 -6.70
C ALA A 36 3.77 4.91 -7.73
N GLU A 37 4.64 5.85 -7.31
CA GLU A 37 5.72 6.41 -8.14
C GLU A 37 6.69 5.34 -8.65
N TRP A 38 6.92 4.29 -7.84
CA TRP A 38 7.76 3.16 -8.25
C TRP A 38 7.06 2.24 -9.27
N LEU A 39 5.74 2.00 -9.12
CA LEU A 39 4.96 1.20 -10.05
C LEU A 39 4.75 1.88 -11.41
N GLN A 40 4.64 3.21 -11.43
CA GLN A 40 4.36 3.98 -12.65
C GLN A 40 5.33 3.69 -13.82
N PRO A 41 6.66 3.76 -13.68
CA PRO A 41 7.57 3.45 -14.79
C PRO A 41 7.61 1.97 -15.17
N GLN A 42 7.19 1.05 -14.29
CA GLN A 42 7.24 -0.40 -14.55
C GLN A 42 5.99 -0.92 -15.23
N HIS A 43 4.83 -0.40 -14.85
CA HIS A 43 3.54 -0.92 -15.27
C HIS A 43 2.60 0.16 -15.83
N GLY A 44 2.95 1.44 -15.72
CA GLY A 44 2.06 2.56 -16.03
C GLY A 44 1.02 2.83 -14.94
N TRP A 45 1.06 2.08 -13.84
CA TRP A 45 -0.01 2.06 -12.85
C TRP A 45 -0.01 3.28 -11.95
N SER A 46 -1.20 3.85 -11.76
CA SER A 46 -1.50 4.88 -10.77
C SER A 46 -2.41 4.33 -9.66
N PHE A 47 -2.81 5.17 -8.69
CA PHE A 47 -3.69 4.77 -7.58
C PHE A 47 -5.00 4.07 -8.01
N GLU A 48 -5.49 4.37 -9.21
CA GLU A 48 -6.68 3.73 -9.80
C GLU A 48 -6.46 2.25 -10.10
N GLU A 49 -5.23 1.87 -10.45
CA GLU A 49 -4.87 0.50 -10.81
C GLU A 49 -4.30 -0.27 -9.63
N PHE A 50 -4.34 0.30 -8.42
CA PHE A 50 -3.89 -0.40 -7.21
C PHE A 50 -4.70 -1.66 -6.94
N GLU A 51 -5.95 -1.75 -7.41
CA GLU A 51 -6.74 -2.97 -7.38
C GLU A 51 -6.06 -4.17 -8.09
N ASN A 52 -5.17 -3.90 -9.06
CA ASN A 52 -4.41 -4.92 -9.78
C ASN A 52 -3.11 -5.33 -9.07
N VAL A 53 -2.73 -4.66 -7.97
CA VAL A 53 -1.46 -4.90 -7.27
C VAL A 53 -1.54 -6.20 -6.48
N GLU A 54 -1.10 -7.30 -7.08
CA GLU A 54 -0.96 -8.59 -6.43
C GLU A 54 0.26 -8.69 -5.48
N TYR A 55 0.28 -9.76 -4.68
CA TYR A 55 1.39 -10.10 -3.78
C TYR A 55 2.77 -10.08 -4.45
N LYS A 56 2.87 -10.51 -5.72
CA LYS A 56 4.13 -10.54 -6.46
C LYS A 56 4.74 -9.14 -6.62
N HIS A 57 3.92 -8.10 -6.78
CA HIS A 57 4.38 -6.72 -6.92
C HIS A 57 4.91 -6.16 -5.59
N LEU A 58 4.28 -6.54 -4.47
CA LEU A 58 4.79 -6.20 -3.14
C LEU A 58 6.15 -6.88 -2.89
N LEU A 59 6.30 -8.14 -3.29
CA LEU A 59 7.57 -8.86 -3.18
C LEU A 59 8.65 -8.24 -4.05
N ASP A 60 8.31 -7.85 -5.27
CA ASP A 60 9.24 -7.18 -6.18
C ASP A 60 9.70 -5.82 -5.62
N TYR A 61 8.77 -5.04 -5.08
CA TYR A 61 9.10 -3.78 -4.40
C TYR A 61 10.02 -3.98 -3.19
N ILE A 62 9.80 -5.03 -2.39
CA ILE A 62 10.69 -5.39 -1.28
C ILE A 62 12.09 -5.68 -1.80
N ASN A 63 12.21 -6.45 -2.89
CA ASN A 63 13.50 -6.78 -3.49
C ASN A 63 14.19 -5.53 -4.06
N HIS A 64 13.43 -4.63 -4.68
CA HIS A 64 13.92 -3.35 -5.16
C HIS A 64 14.46 -2.47 -4.02
N GLU A 65 13.71 -2.31 -2.93
CA GLU A 65 14.13 -1.53 -1.76
C GLU A 65 15.36 -2.17 -1.08
N LYS A 66 15.44 -3.50 -1.02
CA LYS A 66 16.63 -4.21 -0.54
C LYS A 66 17.85 -3.96 -1.45
N ALA A 67 17.67 -4.02 -2.76
CA ALA A 67 18.73 -3.74 -3.74
C ALA A 67 19.24 -2.30 -3.64
N ARG A 68 18.38 -1.36 -3.22
CA ARG A 68 18.75 0.04 -2.92
C ARG A 68 19.47 0.22 -1.58
N GLY A 69 19.64 -0.84 -0.78
CA GLY A 69 20.28 -0.78 0.53
C GLY A 69 19.39 -0.22 1.64
N ILE A 70 18.06 -0.21 1.46
CA ILE A 70 17.12 0.23 2.50
C ILE A 70 17.05 -0.83 3.60
N SER A 71 17.14 -0.40 4.86
CA SER A 71 17.03 -1.29 6.01
C SER A 71 15.69 -2.02 6.05
N THR A 72 15.72 -3.30 6.42
CA THR A 72 14.53 -4.16 6.53
C THR A 72 13.42 -3.56 7.41
N GLY A 73 13.78 -2.82 8.46
CA GLY A 73 12.81 -2.11 9.31
C GLY A 73 12.02 -1.01 8.57
N VAL A 74 12.68 -0.28 7.66
CA VAL A 74 12.03 0.74 6.82
C VAL A 74 11.15 0.07 5.77
N ILE A 75 11.61 -1.02 5.17
CA ILE A 75 10.82 -1.81 4.21
C ILE A 75 9.55 -2.35 4.87
N HIS A 76 9.67 -2.91 6.08
CA HIS A 76 8.53 -3.41 6.83
C HIS A 76 7.52 -2.31 7.13
N ASN A 77 8.01 -1.13 7.51
CA ASN A 77 7.21 0.07 7.72
C ASN A 77 6.52 0.57 6.44
N ASN A 78 7.18 0.50 5.28
CA ASN A 78 6.58 0.84 3.99
C ASN A 78 5.47 -0.15 3.63
N ILE A 79 5.73 -1.46 3.73
CA ILE A 79 4.75 -2.51 3.44
C ILE A 79 3.55 -2.46 4.39
N SER A 80 3.76 -2.15 5.66
CA SER A 80 2.65 -1.96 6.61
C SER A 80 1.76 -0.78 6.21
N SER A 81 2.35 0.34 5.80
CA SER A 81 1.59 1.51 5.30
C SER A 81 0.81 1.18 4.03
N ILE A 82 1.44 0.47 3.08
CA ILE A 82 0.80 0.01 1.85
C ILE A 82 -0.34 -0.98 2.15
N SER A 83 -0.15 -1.88 3.11
CA SER A 83 -1.20 -2.82 3.55
C SER A 83 -2.42 -2.10 4.11
N HIS A 84 -2.23 -1.05 4.91
CA HIS A 84 -3.33 -0.22 5.41
C HIS A 84 -4.10 0.48 4.29
N TYR A 85 -3.42 0.88 3.22
CA TYR A 85 -4.08 1.44 2.04
C TYR A 85 -4.95 0.40 1.33
N PHE A 86 -4.47 -0.83 1.15
CA PHE A 86 -5.28 -1.93 0.60
C PHE A 86 -6.46 -2.32 1.49
N GLU A 87 -6.31 -2.27 2.81
CA GLU A 87 -7.44 -2.45 3.73
C GLU A 87 -8.52 -1.38 3.55
N TYR A 88 -8.12 -0.14 3.30
CA TYR A 88 -9.03 0.96 2.98
C TYR A 88 -9.73 0.72 1.63
N LEU A 89 -8.99 0.38 0.57
CA LEU A 89 -9.55 0.08 -0.75
C LEU A 89 -10.58 -1.06 -0.72
N ASN A 90 -10.30 -2.12 0.05
CA ASN A 90 -11.22 -3.25 0.23
C ASN A 90 -12.51 -2.82 0.96
N LYS A 91 -12.43 -1.85 1.89
CA LYS A 91 -13.59 -1.32 2.61
C LYS A 91 -14.45 -0.41 1.72
N GLU A 92 -13.83 0.43 0.89
CA GLU A 92 -14.57 1.36 0.02
C GLU A 92 -15.17 0.68 -1.21
N ASN A 93 -14.43 -0.21 -1.86
CA ASN A 93 -14.93 -0.84 -3.08
C ASN A 93 -15.90 -1.99 -2.83
N ASN A 94 -16.03 -2.47 -1.58
CA ASN A 94 -16.75 -3.71 -1.24
C ASN A 94 -16.29 -4.93 -2.09
N ASN A 95 -15.15 -4.77 -2.76
CA ASN A 95 -14.54 -5.74 -3.66
C ASN A 95 -13.55 -6.54 -2.84
N ASN A 96 -13.82 -7.84 -2.74
CA ASN A 96 -13.07 -8.85 -1.98
C ASN A 96 -11.68 -9.15 -2.58
N LEU A 97 -10.93 -8.11 -2.98
CA LEU A 97 -9.60 -8.18 -3.58
C LEU A 97 -8.64 -7.43 -2.66
N ASN A 98 -8.24 -8.07 -1.57
CA ASN A 98 -7.15 -7.59 -0.72
C ASN A 98 -5.91 -8.50 -0.86
N PRO A 99 -5.01 -8.21 -1.81
CA PRO A 99 -3.78 -8.97 -2.01
C PRO A 99 -2.79 -8.86 -0.83
N ALA A 100 -2.88 -7.81 0.00
CA ALA A 100 -2.12 -7.71 1.26
C ALA A 100 -2.69 -8.64 2.36
N ARG A 101 -3.95 -9.07 2.26
CA ARG A 101 -4.51 -10.12 3.13
C ARG A 101 -3.89 -11.48 2.82
N THR A 102 -3.54 -11.75 1.57
CA THR A 102 -2.77 -12.93 1.14
C THR A 102 -1.36 -12.94 1.74
N LEU A 103 -0.74 -11.76 1.92
CA LEU A 103 0.55 -11.60 2.61
C LEU A 103 0.49 -12.06 4.08
N ARG A 104 -0.69 -11.98 4.72
CA ARG A 104 -0.94 -12.48 6.09
C ARG A 104 -1.33 -13.96 6.15
N LEU A 105 -1.99 -14.48 5.12
CA LEU A 105 -2.52 -15.86 5.09
C LEU A 105 -1.46 -16.91 4.74
N LYS A 106 -0.39 -16.56 4.02
CA LYS A 106 0.74 -17.48 3.71
C LYS A 106 1.69 -17.77 4.89
N GLY A 107 1.24 -17.55 6.13
CA GLY A 107 1.93 -17.97 7.36
C GLY A 107 1.19 -19.04 8.16
N LYS A 108 -0.03 -19.45 7.75
CA LYS A 108 -0.80 -20.50 8.42
C LYS A 108 -1.64 -21.31 7.42
N GLU A 109 -0.99 -22.02 6.52
CA GLU A 109 -1.60 -23.25 6.01
C GLU A 109 -1.26 -24.36 7.01
N LYS A 110 -2.20 -24.63 7.93
CA LYS A 110 -2.24 -25.92 8.60
C LYS A 110 -2.89 -26.91 7.63
N LYS A 111 -2.10 -27.87 7.15
CA LYS A 111 -2.59 -29.23 6.91
C LYS A 111 -1.72 -30.17 7.72
#